data_AF-A0A437PKD3-F1
#
_entry.id   AF-A0A437PKD3-F1
#
_cell.length_a   1.000
_cell.length_b   1.000
_cell.length_c   1.000
_cell.angle_alpha   90.00
_cell.angle_beta   90.00
_cell.angle_gamma   90.00
#
_symmetry.space_group_name_H-M   'P 1'
#
loop_
_entity.id
_entity.type
_entity.pdbx_description
1 polymer ?
#
loop_
_entity_poly.entity_id
_entity_poly.type
_entity_poly.pdbx_seq_one_letter_code
_entity_poly.pdbx_strand_id
1 'polypeptide(L)'
;MKTQLGFSIKLCKKKVLENFGGKFLPIIQYSFVEGGSQTLQNFIEINLFDELIQITNNEIELQEGIKAPQINLRFQTNKTFSTKIFQNFLFAEFY
;
A
#
# COMPACT_ATOMS: atom_id res chain seq x y z
N MET A 1 15.95 13.93 2.59
CA MET A 1 14.74 13.39 1.94
C MET A 1 14.09 12.40 2.91
N LYS A 2 12.78 12.49 3.21
CA LYS A 2 12.11 11.57 4.16
C LYS A 2 12.20 10.13 3.64
N THR A 3 12.59 9.18 4.50
CA THR A 3 12.75 7.78 4.09
C THR A 3 11.45 7.02 4.28
N GLN A 4 11.05 6.29 3.23
CA GLN A 4 10.01 5.27 3.32
C GLN A 4 10.65 3.93 3.70
N LEU A 5 10.27 3.37 4.84
CA LEU A 5 10.84 2.12 5.36
C LEU A 5 10.05 0.89 4.93
N GLY A 6 8.77 1.04 4.63
CA GLY A 6 7.90 -0.07 4.28
C GLY A 6 6.64 0.40 3.58
N PHE A 7 6.10 -0.46 2.73
CA PHE A 7 4.90 -0.20 1.97
C PHE A 7 4.15 -1.50 1.73
N SER A 8 2.89 -1.53 2.13
CA SER A 8 2.06 -2.71 1.94
C SER A 8 0.69 -2.26 1.42
N ILE A 9 0.25 -2.91 0.36
CA ILE A 9 -1.11 -2.80 -0.16
C ILE A 9 -1.90 -4.00 0.33
N LYS A 10 -3.10 -3.77 0.82
CA LYS A 10 -4.04 -4.81 1.20
C LYS A 10 -5.23 -4.82 0.25
N LEU A 11 -5.55 -6.03 -0.19
CA LEU A 11 -6.66 -6.35 -1.08
C LEU A 11 -7.62 -7.27 -0.34
N CYS A 12 -8.91 -6.97 -0.40
CA CYS A 12 -9.99 -7.81 0.05
C CYS A 12 -10.38 -8.80 -1.04
N LYS A 13 -11.05 -9.89 -0.61
CA LYS A 13 -11.48 -11.00 -1.47
C LYS A 13 -12.14 -10.59 -2.79
N LYS A 14 -13.00 -9.55 -2.79
CA LYS A 14 -13.70 -9.05 -4.00
C LYS A 14 -12.70 -8.66 -5.10
N LYS A 15 -11.77 -7.75 -4.79
CA LYS A 15 -10.75 -7.28 -5.74
C LYS A 15 -9.82 -8.40 -6.19
N VAL A 16 -9.51 -9.36 -5.32
CA VAL A 16 -8.70 -10.53 -5.68
C VAL A 16 -9.43 -11.43 -6.69
N LEU A 17 -10.70 -11.72 -6.45
CA LEU A 17 -11.54 -12.56 -7.33
C LEU A 17 -11.72 -11.93 -8.72
N GLU A 18 -12.03 -10.63 -8.76
CA GLU A 18 -12.30 -9.90 -10.01
C GLU A 18 -11.06 -9.75 -10.88
N ASN A 19 -9.87 -9.62 -10.29
CA ASN A 19 -8.66 -9.25 -11.02
C ASN A 19 -7.64 -10.38 -11.19
N PHE A 20 -7.73 -11.47 -10.42
CA PHE A 20 -6.77 -12.58 -10.46
C PHE A 20 -7.42 -13.96 -10.61
N GLY A 21 -8.70 -14.01 -11.01
CA GLY A 21 -9.55 -15.20 -11.11
C GLY A 21 -8.84 -16.52 -11.48
N GLY A 22 -8.80 -17.45 -10.53
CA GLY A 22 -8.33 -18.82 -10.69
C GLY A 22 -8.98 -19.76 -9.67
N LYS A 23 -9.01 -21.06 -9.97
CA LYS A 23 -9.63 -22.15 -9.18
C LYS A 23 -9.14 -22.29 -7.71
N PHE A 24 -8.26 -21.41 -7.25
CA PHE A 24 -7.62 -21.39 -5.93
C PHE A 24 -8.27 -20.44 -4.90
N LEU A 25 -9.32 -19.71 -5.27
CA LEU A 25 -9.78 -18.55 -4.51
C LEU A 25 -10.82 -18.72 -3.38
N PRO A 26 -11.47 -19.87 -3.09
CA PRO A 26 -12.51 -19.90 -2.06
C PRO A 26 -11.97 -19.66 -0.62
N ILE A 27 -10.66 -19.82 -0.39
CA ILE A 27 -10.03 -19.80 0.94
C ILE A 27 -9.41 -18.43 1.31
N ILE A 28 -9.11 -17.59 0.32
CA ILE A 28 -8.39 -16.32 0.56
C ILE A 28 -9.38 -15.22 0.97
N GLN A 29 -9.21 -14.68 2.17
CA GLN A 29 -10.03 -13.58 2.70
C GLN A 29 -9.44 -12.21 2.37
N TYR A 30 -8.11 -12.11 2.37
CA TYR A 30 -7.35 -10.93 2.04
C TYR A 30 -5.99 -11.33 1.46
N SER A 31 -5.39 -10.43 0.70
CA SER A 31 -4.02 -10.57 0.18
C SER A 31 -3.24 -9.30 0.47
N PHE A 32 -1.98 -9.48 0.86
CA PHE A 32 -1.02 -8.39 1.01
C PHE A 32 -0.08 -8.41 -0.18
N VAL A 33 0.07 -7.24 -0.81
CA VAL A 33 1.05 -7.00 -1.87
C VAL A 33 2.08 -6.05 -1.30
N GLU A 34 3.28 -6.58 -1.08
CA GLU A 34 4.42 -5.80 -0.59
C GLU A 34 5.33 -5.38 -1.74
N GLY A 35 5.40 -6.17 -2.82
CA GLY A 35 5.95 -5.80 -4.13
C GLY A 35 7.31 -5.08 -4.16
N GLY A 36 7.65 -4.56 -5.34
CA GLY A 36 8.65 -3.50 -5.52
C GLY A 36 7.95 -2.19 -5.92
N SER A 37 8.68 -1.08 -6.00
CA SER A 37 8.11 0.26 -6.27
C SER A 37 7.18 0.29 -7.49
N GLN A 38 7.59 -0.30 -8.62
CA GLN A 38 6.75 -0.33 -9.83
C GLN A 38 5.48 -1.16 -9.66
N THR A 39 5.56 -2.31 -9.01
CA THR A 39 4.37 -3.16 -8.76
C THR A 39 3.37 -2.40 -7.91
N LEU A 40 3.84 -1.78 -6.84
CA LEU A 40 2.99 -1.01 -5.94
C LEU A 40 2.40 0.22 -6.64
N GLN A 41 3.19 0.91 -7.45
CA GLN A 41 2.73 2.03 -8.28
C GLN A 41 1.59 1.60 -9.22
N ASN A 42 1.73 0.46 -9.91
CA ASN A 42 0.70 -0.05 -10.80
C ASN A 42 -0.62 -0.30 -10.05
N PHE A 43 -0.58 -0.91 -8.86
CA PHE A 43 -1.78 -1.17 -8.06
C PHE A 43 -2.47 0.13 -7.60
N ILE A 44 -1.69 1.17 -7.27
CA ILE A 44 -2.22 2.50 -6.94
C ILE A 44 -2.90 3.12 -8.16
N GLU A 45 -2.23 3.14 -9.32
CA GLU A 45 -2.70 3.80 -10.53
C GLU A 45 -3.99 3.18 -11.08
N ILE A 46 -4.13 1.87 -11.01
CA ILE A 46 -5.37 1.18 -11.43
C ILE A 46 -6.41 1.08 -10.30
N ASN A 47 -6.17 1.72 -9.16
CA ASN A 47 -7.07 1.70 -7.99
C ASN A 47 -7.39 0.28 -7.47
N LEU A 48 -6.43 -0.64 -7.62
CA LEU A 48 -6.53 -2.02 -7.19
C LEU A 48 -5.95 -2.14 -5.77
N PHE A 49 -6.65 -1.58 -4.80
CA PHE A 49 -6.39 -1.77 -3.37
C PHE A 49 -7.66 -1.41 -2.59
N ASP A 50 -7.82 -1.97 -1.40
CA ASP A 50 -8.85 -1.52 -0.45
C ASP A 50 -8.23 -0.64 0.64
N GLU A 51 -7.03 -1.02 1.07
CA GLU A 51 -6.26 -0.35 2.10
C GLU A 51 -4.80 -0.28 1.66
N LEU A 52 -4.18 0.87 1.85
CA LEU A 52 -2.77 1.10 1.58
C LEU A 52 -2.13 1.64 2.86
N ILE A 53 -1.04 1.00 3.28
CA ILE A 53 -0.30 1.37 4.48
C ILE A 53 1.09 1.81 4.06
N GLN A 54 1.39 3.09 4.31
CA GLN A 54 2.71 3.66 4.12
C GLN A 54 3.40 3.78 5.48
N ILE A 55 4.64 3.30 5.57
CA ILE A 55 5.47 3.43 6.76
C ILE A 55 6.69 4.30 6.42
N THR A 56 6.78 5.46 7.06
CA THR A 56 7.89 6.39 6.87
C THR A 56 8.68 6.59 8.16
N ASN A 57 9.92 7.06 8.03
CA ASN A 57 10.76 7.46 9.14
C ASN A 57 11.51 8.75 8.75
N ASN A 58 11.41 9.75 9.62
CA ASN A 58 12.01 11.07 9.38
C ASN A 58 13.46 11.18 9.87
N GLU A 59 13.94 10.22 10.67
CA GLU A 59 15.29 10.21 11.25
C GLU A 59 16.28 9.40 10.41
N ILE A 60 15.77 8.58 9.49
CA ILE A 60 16.60 7.84 8.54
C ILE A 60 16.60 8.61 7.22
N GLU A 61 17.78 8.82 6.65
CA GLU A 61 17.96 9.33 5.30
C GLU A 61 18.74 8.30 4.48
N LEU A 62 18.10 7.73 3.47
CA LEU A 62 18.77 6.85 2.51
C LEU A 62 19.55 7.70 1.50
N GLN A 63 20.86 7.49 1.43
CA GLN A 63 21.74 8.13 0.45
C GLN A 63 21.52 7.56 -0.96
N GLU A 64 21.22 6.27 -1.05
CA GLU A 64 20.96 5.54 -2.30
C GLU A 64 19.81 4.54 -2.10
N GLY A 65 19.05 4.25 -3.16
CA GLY A 65 17.97 3.28 -3.11
C GLY A 65 16.93 3.44 -4.22
N ILE A 66 15.93 2.56 -4.19
CA ILE A 66 14.79 2.61 -5.11
C ILE A 66 13.78 3.62 -4.56
N LYS A 67 13.34 4.55 -5.41
CA LYS A 67 12.29 5.52 -5.04
C LYS A 67 11.00 4.80 -4.65
N ALA A 68 10.36 5.28 -3.60
CA ALA A 68 9.04 4.81 -3.21
C ALA A 68 7.96 5.13 -4.27
N PRO A 69 6.86 4.34 -4.30
CA PRO A 69 5.68 4.68 -5.09
C PRO A 69 5.17 6.07 -4.74
N GLN A 70 4.62 6.77 -5.74
CA GLN A 70 3.99 8.06 -5.56
C GLN A 70 2.52 7.86 -5.18
N ILE A 71 2.11 8.47 -4.08
CA ILE A 71 0.76 8.34 -3.52
C ILE A 71 0.10 9.71 -3.59
N ASN A 72 -0.82 9.88 -4.54
CA ASN A 72 -1.61 11.11 -4.69
C ASN A 72 -2.97 10.98 -4.00
N LEU A 73 -2.98 10.39 -2.80
CA LEU A 73 -4.18 10.14 -2.00
C LEU A 73 -4.08 10.89 -0.67
N ARG A 74 -5.22 11.20 -0.06
CA ARG A 74 -5.25 11.70 1.33
C ARG A 74 -5.30 10.51 2.27
N PHE A 75 -4.39 10.46 3.24
CA PHE A 75 -4.46 9.46 4.30
C PHE A 75 -5.67 9.76 5.19
N GLN A 76 -6.33 8.71 5.67
CA GLN A 76 -7.43 8.81 6.62
C GLN A 76 -6.94 8.80 8.06
N THR A 77 -5.92 8.00 8.35
CA THR A 77 -5.35 7.91 9.70
C THR A 77 -3.83 8.00 9.66
N ASN A 78 -3.29 8.57 10.73
CA ASN A 78 -1.86 8.67 10.98
C ASN A 78 -1.59 8.22 12.42
N LYS A 79 -0.64 7.29 12.60
CA LYS A 79 -0.16 6.85 13.90
C LYS A 79 1.36 6.89 13.94
N THR A 80 1.91 7.48 14.99
CA THR A 80 3.35 7.51 15.24
C THR A 80 3.71 6.51 16.32
N PHE A 81 4.70 5.66 16.04
CA PHE A 81 5.28 4.73 17.01
C PHE A 81 6.80 4.91 17.01
N SER A 82 7.32 5.49 18.09
CA SER A 82 8.72 5.91 18.16
C SER A 82 9.05 6.82 16.97
N THR A 83 10.01 6.45 16.13
CA THR A 83 10.49 7.22 14.97
C THR A 83 9.74 6.89 13.67
N LYS A 84 8.83 5.91 13.71
CA LYS A 84 8.07 5.43 12.56
C LYS A 84 6.68 6.07 12.51
N ILE A 85 6.28 6.48 11.32
CA ILE A 85 4.97 7.07 11.03
C ILE A 85 4.22 6.11 10.10
N PHE A 86 3.03 5.70 10.53
CA PHE A 86 2.12 4.82 9.80
C PHE A 86 0.97 5.65 9.26
N GLN A 87 0.86 5.74 7.94
CA GLN A 87 -0.23 6.42 7.25
C GLN A 87 -1.10 5.39 6.55
N ASN A 88 -2.40 5.43 6.82
CA ASN A 88 -3.37 4.55 6.21
C ASN A 88 -4.23 5.33 5.20
N PHE A 89 -4.37 4.78 4.01
CA PHE A 89 -5.17 5.32 2.93
C PHE A 89 -6.21 4.25 2.57
N LEU A 90 -7.49 4.60 2.69
CA LEU A 90 -8.56 3.71 2.26
C LEU A 90 -9.02 4.10 0.86
N PHE A 91 -9.35 3.10 0.08
CA PHE A 91 -10.02 3.32 -1.18
C PHE A 91 -11.44 3.84 -0.93
N ALA A 92 -11.71 5.07 -1.38
CA ALA A 92 -13.06 5.62 -1.39
C ALA A 92 -13.70 5.25 -2.73
N GLU A 93 -14.56 4.24 -2.76
CA GLU A 93 -15.58 4.20 -3.81
C GLU A 93 -16.41 5.48 -3.64
N PHE A 94 -16.37 6.38 -4.62
CA PHE A 94 -17.34 7.47 -4.68
C PHE A 94 -18.72 6.81 -4.65
N TYR A 95 -19.50 7.12 -3.61
CA TYR A 95 -20.90 6.72 -3.45
C TYR A 95 -21.74 7.08 -4.66
#